data_AF-A0A958BW20-F1
#
_entry.id   AF-A0A958BW20-F1
#
_cell.length_a   1.000
_cell.length_b   1.000
_cell.length_c   1.000
_cell.angle_alpha   90.00
_cell.angle_beta   90.00
_cell.angle_gamma   90.00
#
_symmetry.space_group_name_H-M   'P 1'
#
loop_
_entity.id
_entity.type
_entity.pdbx_description
1 polymer ?
#
loop_
_entity_poly.entity_id
_entity_poly.type
_entity_poly.pdbx_seq_one_letter_code
_entity_poly.pdbx_strand_id
1 'polypeptide(L)'
;PLDTIAQHCQQLRLSGLAQTVPHAVALATQEAWSLETFLSYVLEQEVSQRQDRRVERLLRQARLPPHKTLDQFDQDRLPLRVRRQMTGLIEGQFIPHAENILIFGQPGTGKTQPT
;
A
#
# COMPACT_ATOMS: atom_id res chain seq x y z
N PRO A 1 10.66 -20.46 -24.78
CA PRO A 1 9.24 -20.21 -24.41
C PRO A 1 9.11 -19.36 -23.14
N LEU A 2 9.62 -19.82 -21.99
CA LEU A 2 9.61 -19.04 -20.75
C LEU A 2 10.59 -17.87 -20.76
N ASP A 3 11.77 -18.04 -21.36
CA ASP A 3 12.77 -16.97 -21.46
C ASP A 3 12.27 -15.78 -22.30
N THR A 4 11.55 -16.08 -23.39
CA THR A 4 10.93 -15.07 -24.25
C THR A 4 9.83 -14.31 -23.49
N ILE A 5 9.02 -15.02 -22.69
CA ILE A 5 8.02 -14.39 -21.83
C ILE A 5 8.71 -13.48 -20.82
N ALA A 6 9.77 -13.94 -20.15
CA ALA A 6 10.52 -13.14 -19.19
C ALA A 6 11.12 -11.87 -19.83
N GLN A 7 11.67 -11.97 -21.05
CA GLN A 7 12.17 -10.82 -21.80
C GLN A 7 11.06 -9.81 -22.12
N HIS A 8 9.90 -10.27 -22.62
CA HIS A 8 8.77 -9.38 -22.87
C HIS A 8 8.24 -8.74 -21.59
N CYS A 9 8.21 -9.48 -20.48
CA CYS A 9 7.83 -8.93 -19.18
C CYS A 9 8.78 -7.82 -18.73
N GLN A 10 10.09 -7.98 -18.95
CA GLN A 10 11.05 -6.92 -18.65
C GLN A 10 10.81 -5.67 -19.51
N GLN A 11 10.60 -5.83 -20.81
CA GLN A 11 10.31 -4.72 -21.73
C GLN A 11 9.03 -3.96 -21.34
N LEU A 12 7.98 -4.69 -20.95
CA LEU A 12 6.69 -4.15 -20.55
C LEU A 12 6.62 -3.72 -19.07
N ARG A 13 7.70 -3.90 -18.30
CA ARG A 13 7.78 -3.63 -16.86
C ARG A 13 6.74 -4.42 -16.04
N LEU A 14 6.52 -5.67 -16.42
CA LEU A 14 5.65 -6.65 -15.75
C LEU A 14 6.48 -7.52 -14.81
N SER A 15 7.08 -6.91 -13.79
CA SER A 15 8.08 -7.59 -12.96
C SER A 15 7.50 -8.64 -12.01
N GLY A 16 6.24 -8.50 -11.60
CA GLY A 16 5.57 -9.50 -10.78
C GLY A 16 5.27 -10.72 -11.60
N LEU A 17 4.72 -10.49 -12.79
CA LEU A 17 4.49 -11.49 -13.81
C LEU A 17 5.77 -12.27 -14.15
N ALA A 18 6.89 -11.56 -14.40
CA ALA A 18 8.17 -12.19 -14.72
C ALA A 18 8.66 -13.18 -13.65
N GLN A 19 8.36 -12.91 -12.38
CA GLN A 19 8.77 -13.74 -11.25
C GLN A 19 7.80 -14.91 -11.00
N THR A 20 6.51 -14.70 -11.25
CA THR A 20 5.46 -15.69 -10.93
C THR A 20 5.14 -16.64 -12.08
N VAL A 21 5.41 -16.27 -13.33
CA VAL A 21 5.07 -17.10 -14.52
C VAL A 21 5.53 -18.56 -14.43
N PRO A 22 6.79 -18.88 -14.05
CA PRO A 22 7.22 -20.28 -14.00
C PRO A 22 6.40 -21.11 -13.00
N HIS A 23 6.07 -20.52 -11.85
CA HIS A 23 5.23 -21.15 -10.84
C HIS A 23 3.77 -21.25 -11.29
N ALA A 24 3.23 -20.17 -11.86
CA ALA A 24 1.86 -20.12 -12.36
C ALA A 24 1.60 -21.15 -13.47
N VAL A 25 2.56 -21.40 -14.35
CA VAL A 25 2.46 -22.41 -15.41
C VAL A 25 2.41 -23.82 -14.81
N ALA A 26 3.25 -24.11 -13.81
CA ALA A 26 3.22 -25.39 -13.12
C ALA A 26 1.88 -25.63 -12.41
N LEU A 27 1.39 -24.61 -11.69
CA LEU A 27 0.12 -24.67 -10.97
C LEU A 27 -1.08 -24.85 -11.92
N ALA A 28 -1.12 -24.06 -13.00
CA ALA A 28 -2.16 -24.16 -14.03
C ALA A 28 -2.20 -25.53 -14.70
N THR A 29 -1.04 -26.15 -14.90
CA THR A 29 -0.95 -27.50 -15.46
C THR A 29 -1.47 -28.54 -14.46
N GLN A 30 -1.11 -28.40 -13.19
CA GLN A 30 -1.54 -29.31 -12.13
C GLN A 30 -3.04 -29.24 -11.87
N GLU A 31 -3.61 -28.04 -11.87
CA GLU A 31 -5.03 -27.79 -11.59
C GLU A 31 -5.90 -27.76 -12.85
N ALA A 32 -5.33 -28.05 -14.03
CA ALA A 32 -6.03 -28.05 -15.32
C ALA A 32 -6.81 -26.73 -15.58
N TRP A 33 -6.17 -25.59 -15.30
CA TRP A 33 -6.79 -24.29 -15.48
C TRP A 33 -7.16 -24.01 -16.94
N SER A 34 -8.28 -23.31 -17.12
CA SER A 34 -8.59 -22.68 -18.40
C SER A 34 -7.60 -21.55 -18.71
N LEU A 35 -7.47 -21.20 -19.99
CA LEU A 35 -6.63 -20.06 -20.40
C LEU A 35 -7.09 -18.74 -19.76
N GLU A 36 -8.40 -18.56 -19.58
CA GLU A 36 -8.97 -17.39 -18.93
C GLU A 36 -8.57 -17.32 -17.45
N THR A 37 -8.65 -18.45 -16.73
CA THR A 37 -8.24 -18.55 -15.33
C THR A 37 -6.75 -18.26 -15.16
N PHE A 38 -5.92 -18.85 -16.02
CA PHE A 38 -4.48 -18.60 -16.00
C PHE A 38 -4.14 -17.14 -16.27
N LEU A 39 -4.75 -16.54 -17.30
CA LEU A 39 -4.50 -15.13 -17.63
C LEU A 39 -4.94 -14.21 -16.49
N SER A 40 -6.12 -14.46 -15.90
CA SER A 40 -6.63 -13.69 -14.77
C SER A 40 -5.69 -13.77 -13.57
N TYR A 41 -5.28 -14.98 -13.18
CA TYR A 41 -4.38 -15.20 -12.05
C TYR A 41 -3.06 -14.44 -12.21
N VAL A 42 -2.44 -14.58 -13.38
CA VAL A 42 -1.13 -13.98 -13.66
C VAL A 42 -1.19 -12.45 -13.69
N LEU A 43 -2.29 -11.87 -14.22
CA LEU A 43 -2.52 -10.43 -14.19
C LEU A 43 -2.81 -9.91 -12.78
N GLU A 44 -3.55 -10.66 -11.97
CA GLU A 44 -3.85 -10.32 -10.58
C GLU A 44 -2.57 -10.24 -9.74
N GLN A 45 -1.64 -11.20 -9.92
CA GLN A 45 -0.33 -11.16 -9.27
C GLN A 45 0.47 -9.90 -9.62
N GLU A 46 0.46 -9.47 -10.89
CA GLU A 46 1.12 -8.23 -11.30
C GLU A 46 0.47 -6.99 -10.66
N VAL A 47 -0.87 -6.93 -10.62
CA VAL A 47 -1.60 -5.82 -10.00
C VAL A 47 -1.32 -5.73 -8.50
N SER A 48 -1.39 -6.84 -7.79
CA SER A 48 -1.09 -6.92 -6.35
C SER A 48 0.34 -6.46 -6.07
N GLN A 49 1.33 -6.98 -6.81
CA GLN A 49 2.74 -6.59 -6.59
C GLN A 49 2.99 -5.10 -6.86
N ARG A 50 2.28 -4.49 -7.84
CA ARG A 50 2.36 -3.05 -8.09
C ARG A 50 1.75 -2.24 -6.95
N GLN A 51 0.65 -2.71 -6.35
CA GLN A 51 0.04 -2.07 -5.19
C GLN A 51 0.99 -2.13 -3.99
N ASP A 52 1.57 -3.28 -3.71
CA ASP A 52 2.50 -3.47 -2.59
C ASP A 52 3.73 -2.56 -2.72
N ARG A 53 4.35 -2.52 -3.91
CA ARG A 53 5.48 -1.61 -4.18
C ARG A 53 5.09 -0.15 -4.07
N ARG A 54 3.87 0.21 -4.46
CA ARG A 54 3.36 1.58 -4.29
C ARG A 54 3.23 1.91 -2.81
N VAL A 55 2.63 1.03 -2.01
CA VAL A 55 2.48 1.19 -0.55
C VAL A 55 3.85 1.29 0.11
N GLU A 56 4.77 0.36 -0.20
CA GLU A 56 6.12 0.36 0.36
C GLU A 56 6.89 1.65 0.00
N ARG A 57 6.81 2.11 -1.25
CA ARG A 57 7.42 3.37 -1.66
C ARG A 57 6.84 4.56 -0.90
N LEU A 58 5.52 4.62 -0.72
CA LEU A 58 4.87 5.69 0.04
C LEU A 58 5.27 5.65 1.51
N LEU A 59 5.34 4.48 2.13
CA LEU A 59 5.81 4.31 3.51
C LEU A 59 7.26 4.76 3.68
N ARG A 60 8.16 4.35 2.78
CA ARG A 60 9.56 4.81 2.78
C ARG A 60 9.67 6.32 2.58
N GLN A 61 8.86 6.91 1.71
CA GLN A 61 8.83 8.35 1.47
C GLN A 61 8.26 9.13 2.65
N ALA A 62 7.30 8.56 3.38
CA ALA A 62 6.67 9.20 4.52
C ALA A 62 7.64 9.40 5.70
N ARG A 63 8.78 8.69 5.73
CA ARG A 63 9.82 8.78 6.79
C ARG A 63 9.21 8.74 8.20
N LEU A 64 8.15 7.96 8.36
CA LEU A 64 7.46 7.84 9.64
C LEU A 64 8.40 7.16 10.64
N PRO A 65 8.54 7.67 11.87
CA PRO A 65 9.38 7.03 12.86
C PRO A 65 8.85 5.61 13.16
N PRO A 66 9.70 4.57 13.14
CA PRO A 66 9.30 3.15 13.15
C PRO A 66 8.53 2.72 14.41
N HIS A 67 8.55 3.54 15.46
CA HIS A 67 7.89 3.25 16.73
C HIS A 67 6.76 4.21 17.08
N LYS A 68 6.46 5.24 16.26
CA LYS A 68 5.39 6.20 16.55
C LYS A 68 4.14 5.84 15.75
N THR A 69 3.45 4.79 16.19
CA THR A 69 2.07 4.56 15.81
C THR A 69 1.16 5.59 16.48
N LEU A 70 0.02 5.92 15.86
CA LEU A 70 -1.01 6.77 16.47
C LEU A 70 -1.51 6.21 17.83
N ASP A 71 -1.26 4.93 18.11
CA ASP A 71 -1.51 4.30 19.41
C ASP A 71 -0.66 4.88 20.55
N GLN A 72 0.54 5.40 20.25
CA GLN A 72 1.38 6.08 21.25
C GLN A 72 1.04 7.56 21.40
N PHE A 73 0.10 8.07 20.61
CA PHE A 73 -0.35 9.44 20.73
C PHE A 73 -1.26 9.55 21.97
N ASP A 74 -0.82 10.33 22.95
CA ASP A 74 -1.58 10.59 24.17
C ASP A 74 -2.83 11.43 23.84
N GLN A 75 -3.90 10.72 23.48
CA GLN A 75 -5.21 11.30 23.19
C GLN A 75 -5.75 12.02 24.42
N ASP A 76 -5.27 11.70 25.64
CA ASP A 76 -5.74 12.36 26.85
C ASP A 76 -5.39 13.86 26.90
N ARG A 77 -4.37 14.26 26.15
CA ARG A 77 -3.95 15.66 26.02
C ARG A 77 -4.78 16.46 25.03
N LEU A 78 -5.68 15.81 24.26
CA LEU A 78 -6.55 16.48 23.32
C LEU A 78 -7.91 16.86 23.95
N PRO A 79 -8.49 18.01 23.57
CA PRO A 79 -9.87 18.34 23.91
C PRO A 79 -10.84 17.26 23.43
N LEU A 80 -11.91 17.02 24.19
CA LEU A 80 -12.90 15.97 23.91
C LEU A 80 -13.47 16.02 22.48
N ARG A 81 -13.66 17.24 21.93
CA ARG A 81 -14.12 17.45 20.55
C ARG A 81 -13.15 16.90 19.51
N VAL A 82 -11.85 17.07 19.72
CA VAL A 82 -10.81 16.58 18.81
C VAL A 82 -10.69 15.06 18.92
N ARG A 83 -10.78 14.50 20.14
CA ARG A 83 -10.79 13.03 20.33
C ARG A 83 -11.92 12.34 19.58
N ARG A 84 -13.11 12.95 19.54
CA ARG A 84 -14.25 12.41 18.76
C ARG A 84 -14.01 12.43 17.25
N GLN A 85 -13.13 13.30 16.76
CA GLN A 85 -12.72 13.36 15.35
C GLN A 85 -11.53 12.45 15.04
N MET A 86 -10.75 12.04 16.05
CA MET A 86 -9.56 11.20 15.88
C MET A 86 -9.86 9.89 15.17
N THR A 87 -10.98 9.22 15.47
CA THR A 87 -11.36 7.97 14.82
C THR A 87 -11.46 8.12 13.30
N GLY A 88 -12.16 9.15 12.82
CA GLY A 88 -12.30 9.41 11.38
C GLY A 88 -10.98 9.85 10.72
N LEU A 89 -10.11 10.54 11.46
CA LEU A 89 -8.77 10.90 10.98
C LEU A 89 -7.84 9.68 10.88
N ILE A 90 -7.88 8.76 11.85
CA ILE A 90 -7.09 7.52 11.84
C ILE A 90 -7.52 6.61 10.68
N GLU A 91 -8.83 6.51 10.44
CA GLU A 91 -9.41 5.74 9.35
C GLU A 91 -9.24 6.38 7.97
N GLY A 92 -8.72 7.62 7.91
CA GLY A 92 -8.49 8.32 6.64
C GLY A 92 -9.77 8.77 5.95
N GLN A 93 -10.87 8.96 6.68
CA GLN A 93 -12.19 9.33 6.12
C GLN A 93 -12.18 10.67 5.36
N PHE A 94 -11.16 11.51 5.57
CA PHE A 94 -10.96 12.76 4.86
C PHE A 94 -10.40 12.58 3.42
N ILE A 95 -9.78 11.43 3.12
CA ILE A 95 -9.12 11.16 1.84
C ILE A 95 -10.14 11.11 0.67
N PRO A 96 -11.27 10.39 0.77
CA PRO A 96 -12.27 10.34 -0.31
C PRO A 96 -12.93 11.70 -0.60
N HIS A 97 -13.01 12.57 0.40
CA HIS A 97 -13.68 13.86 0.32
C HIS A 97 -12.73 15.03 0.01
N ALA A 98 -11.43 14.75 -0.16
CA ALA A 98 -10.38 15.75 -0.34
C ALA A 98 -10.44 16.87 0.72
N GLU A 99 -10.77 16.50 1.95
CA GLU A 99 -10.89 17.45 3.06
C GLU A 99 -9.50 17.86 3.57
N ASN A 100 -9.28 19.17 3.72
CA ASN A 100 -8.03 19.70 4.26
C ASN A 100 -8.05 19.67 5.79
N ILE A 101 -7.10 18.97 6.40
CA ILE A 101 -6.92 18.95 7.85
C ILE A 101 -5.92 20.05 8.25
N LEU A 102 -6.37 20.98 9.09
CA LEU A 102 -5.53 22.02 9.68
C LEU A 102 -5.33 21.75 11.18
N ILE A 103 -4.07 21.61 11.61
CA ILE A 103 -3.72 21.30 13.01
C ILE A 103 -3.09 22.55 13.65
N PHE A 104 -3.79 23.21 14.59
CA PHE A 104 -3.36 24.48 15.21
C PHE A 104 -3.14 24.40 16.71
N GLY A 105 -2.07 25.00 17.24
CA GLY A 105 -1.85 25.26 18.68
C GLY A 105 -0.36 25.40 19.08
N GLN A 106 -0.10 25.45 20.39
CA GLN A 106 1.21 25.86 20.92
C GLN A 106 2.37 24.92 20.51
N PRO A 107 3.58 25.47 20.26
CA PRO A 107 4.76 24.67 19.96
C PRO A 107 5.02 23.66 21.09
N GLY A 108 5.32 22.41 20.73
CA GLY A 108 5.54 21.32 21.69
C GLY A 108 4.36 20.38 21.93
N THR A 109 3.16 20.64 21.38
CA THR A 109 1.99 19.74 21.52
C THR A 109 1.79 18.81 20.31
N GLY A 110 2.87 18.45 19.60
CA GLY A 110 2.85 17.43 18.53
C GLY A 110 2.37 17.85 17.14
N LYS A 111 2.32 19.16 16.82
CA LYS A 111 1.76 19.69 15.54
C LYS A 111 2.70 19.63 14.36
N THR A 112 3.99 19.65 14.66
CA THR A 112 5.06 19.54 13.68
C THR A 112 6.09 18.67 14.35
N GLN A 113 6.34 17.50 13.79
CA GLN A 113 7.53 16.73 14.13
C GLN A 113 8.54 17.03 13.02
N PRO A 114 9.58 17.84 13.28
CA PRO A 114 10.65 18.01 12.32
C PRO A 114 11.29 16.64 12.10
N THR A 115 11.38 16.25 10.84
CA THR A 115 12.22 15.17 10.30
C THR A 115 13.63 15.17 10.87
#